data_AF-A0A015J681-F1
#
_entry.id   AF-A0A015J681-F1
#
_cell.length_a   1.000
_cell.length_b   1.000
_cell.length_c   1.000
_cell.angle_alpha   90.00
_cell.angle_beta   90.00
_cell.angle_gamma   90.00
#
_symmetry.space_group_name_H-M   'P 1'
#
loop_
_entity.id
_entity.type
_entity.pdbx_description
1 polymer ?
#
loop_
_entity_poly.entity_id
_entity_poly.type
_entity_poly.pdbx_seq_one_letter_code
_entity_poly.pdbx_strand_id
1 'polypeptide(L)'
;MGGLIWENNEWQDYGRQYDVTSLYPNIQQSNANFPIRQGKFQTLSDFVDHRGYALYGLFCAKNKRGIYTFINLQRAKKLGLNIQLIQDRKPNALIYDREARILGTVIFSEYVHFLFNIKNQGGQRKRNYKTLTTDQIDPVKFPEGHTLNSIILVGSDQWRFQFTNPGNPFKGEYPRITPFLLAHGRKTTLELLKPYKDKVRHIHTDGFILKEQPDSPALITLSRKCI
;
A
#
# COMPACT_ATOMS: atom_id res chain seq x y z
N MET A 1 15.67 -6.66 5.57
CA MET A 1 15.32 -6.56 6.99
C MET A 1 14.08 -5.68 7.13
N GLY A 2 13.02 -6.23 7.71
CA GLY A 2 11.65 -5.67 7.76
C GLY A 2 11.47 -4.60 8.84
N GLY A 3 10.36 -3.86 8.76
CA GLY A 3 10.08 -2.65 9.56
C GLY A 3 9.96 -2.89 11.08
N LEU A 4 9.50 -4.07 11.50
CA LEU A 4 9.30 -4.41 12.91
C LEU A 4 10.59 -4.46 13.75
N ILE A 5 11.76 -4.66 13.12
CA ILE A 5 13.05 -4.73 13.86
C ILE A 5 13.40 -3.36 14.49
N TRP A 6 12.87 -2.26 13.94
CA TRP A 6 13.16 -0.90 14.44
C TRP A 6 12.24 -0.46 15.59
N GLU A 7 11.21 -1.23 15.92
CA GLU A 7 10.26 -0.94 17.01
C GLU A 7 10.63 -1.66 18.33
N ASN A 8 11.79 -2.33 18.36
CA ASN A 8 12.23 -3.21 19.44
C ASN A 8 12.76 -2.51 20.71
N ASN A 9 12.71 -1.19 20.83
CA ASN A 9 13.47 -0.52 21.90
C ASN A 9 12.76 -0.46 23.27
N GLU A 10 11.51 -0.92 23.41
CA GLU A 10 10.77 -0.81 24.69
C GLU A 10 9.94 -2.05 25.10
N TRP A 11 10.00 -3.17 24.38
CA TRP A 11 9.08 -4.29 24.64
C TRP A 11 9.70 -5.40 25.51
N GLN A 12 9.06 -5.70 26.67
CA GLN A 12 9.60 -6.58 27.72
C GLN A 12 8.87 -7.92 27.93
N ASP A 13 7.89 -8.28 27.09
CA ASP A 13 7.08 -9.50 27.27
C ASP A 13 7.43 -10.64 26.28
N TYR A 14 6.87 -11.85 26.46
CA TYR A 14 7.02 -12.97 25.51
C TYR A 14 6.08 -12.82 24.31
N GLY A 15 6.61 -12.91 23.09
CA GLY A 15 5.82 -12.92 21.85
C GLY A 15 6.66 -13.27 20.64
N ARG A 16 6.04 -13.96 19.68
CA ARG A 16 6.70 -14.35 18.43
C ARG A 16 6.26 -13.49 17.27
N GLN A 17 7.24 -12.94 16.55
CA GLN A 17 7.05 -12.13 15.37
C GLN A 17 6.91 -13.01 14.13
N TYR A 18 5.86 -12.76 13.36
CA TYR A 18 5.63 -13.31 12.03
C TYR A 18 5.69 -12.17 11.02
N ASP A 19 6.37 -12.38 9.89
CA ASP A 19 6.46 -11.41 8.79
C ASP A 19 6.08 -12.09 7.47
N VAL A 20 5.15 -11.50 6.73
CA VAL A 20 4.77 -12.01 5.41
C VAL A 20 5.81 -11.55 4.40
N THR A 21 6.81 -12.40 4.16
CA THR A 21 7.87 -12.11 3.19
C THR A 21 7.27 -11.78 1.83
N SER A 22 7.61 -10.60 1.31
CA SER A 22 7.20 -10.14 -0.02
C SER A 22 5.67 -10.03 -0.23
N LEU A 23 4.90 -9.63 0.81
CA LEU A 23 3.45 -9.42 0.70
C LEU A 23 3.05 -8.53 -0.48
N TYR A 24 3.62 -7.34 -0.59
CA TYR A 24 3.27 -6.40 -1.65
C TYR A 24 3.67 -6.89 -3.05
N PRO A 25 4.89 -7.42 -3.28
CA PRO A 25 5.22 -8.12 -4.51
C PRO A 25 4.23 -9.24 -4.89
N ASN A 26 3.77 -10.03 -3.92
CA ASN A 26 2.78 -11.08 -4.17
C ASN A 26 1.43 -10.50 -4.62
N ILE A 27 0.96 -9.43 -3.98
CA ILE A 27 -0.27 -8.74 -4.38
C ILE A 27 -0.11 -8.11 -5.77
N GLN A 28 1.03 -7.50 -6.05
CA GLN A 28 1.36 -6.92 -7.35
C GLN A 28 1.34 -7.96 -8.46
N GLN A 29 1.81 -9.19 -8.22
CA GLN A 29 1.76 -10.30 -9.17
C GLN A 29 0.42 -11.08 -9.15
N SER A 30 -0.58 -10.62 -8.40
CA SER A 30 -1.89 -11.28 -8.38
C SER A 30 -2.81 -10.75 -9.48
N ASN A 31 -3.94 -11.45 -9.69
CA ASN A 31 -5.03 -10.97 -10.56
C ASN A 31 -5.84 -9.80 -9.94
N ALA A 32 -5.26 -9.09 -8.96
CA ALA A 32 -5.81 -7.82 -8.49
C ALA A 32 -5.81 -6.81 -9.63
N ASN A 33 -6.89 -6.04 -9.73
CA ASN A 33 -6.96 -4.93 -10.68
C ASN A 33 -6.39 -3.67 -10.00
N PHE A 34 -5.76 -2.80 -10.77
CA PHE A 34 -5.26 -1.52 -10.30
C PHE A 34 -5.70 -0.39 -11.23
N PRO A 35 -6.11 0.77 -10.69
CA PRO A 35 -6.51 1.91 -11.52
C PRO A 35 -5.28 2.58 -12.12
N ILE A 36 -5.25 2.67 -13.46
CA ILE A 36 -4.20 3.34 -14.23
C ILE A 36 -4.69 4.61 -14.92
N ARG A 37 -6.00 4.79 -15.05
CA ARG A 37 -6.63 5.99 -15.63
C ARG A 37 -7.43 6.75 -14.58
N GLN A 38 -7.92 7.91 -14.99
CA GLN A 38 -8.81 8.74 -14.17
C GLN A 38 -10.13 8.00 -13.91
N GLY A 39 -10.61 8.06 -12.66
CA GLY A 39 -11.93 7.56 -12.28
C GLY A 39 -13.01 8.62 -12.47
N LYS A 40 -14.27 8.19 -12.40
CA LYS A 40 -15.45 9.05 -12.55
C LYS A 40 -16.08 9.30 -11.18
N PHE A 41 -16.28 10.58 -10.84
CA PHE A 41 -17.00 10.95 -9.63
C PHE A 41 -18.50 10.66 -9.79
N GLN A 42 -19.11 10.06 -8.79
CA GLN A 42 -20.52 9.69 -8.78
C GLN A 42 -21.14 9.93 -7.40
N THR A 43 -22.46 10.10 -7.39
CA THR A 43 -23.28 10.11 -6.17
C THR A 43 -24.09 8.82 -6.16
N LEU A 44 -23.77 7.93 -5.21
CA LEU A 44 -24.35 6.60 -5.12
C LEU A 44 -25.12 6.43 -3.81
N SER A 45 -26.21 5.67 -3.85
CA SER A 45 -26.95 5.26 -2.64
C SER A 45 -26.24 4.12 -1.91
N ASP A 46 -25.60 3.21 -2.66
CA ASP A 46 -24.85 2.05 -2.16
C ASP A 46 -23.55 1.87 -2.97
N PHE A 47 -22.58 1.17 -2.39
CA PHE A 47 -21.31 0.80 -3.05
C PHE A 47 -21.44 -0.47 -3.91
N VAL A 48 -22.61 -1.11 -3.94
CA VAL A 48 -22.92 -2.24 -4.83
C VAL A 48 -23.85 -1.81 -5.96
N ASP A 49 -23.75 -2.49 -7.10
CA ASP A 49 -24.66 -2.31 -8.23
C ASP A 49 -26.02 -3.00 -8.02
N HIS A 50 -26.92 -2.84 -8.99
CA HIS A 50 -28.26 -3.46 -8.99
C HIS A 50 -28.25 -5.00 -8.92
N ARG A 51 -27.12 -5.66 -9.21
CA ARG A 51 -26.94 -7.11 -9.11
C ARG A 51 -26.27 -7.53 -7.79
N GLY A 52 -25.94 -6.57 -6.93
CA GLY A 52 -25.24 -6.78 -5.67
C GLY A 52 -23.72 -6.89 -5.80
N TYR A 53 -23.12 -6.63 -6.97
CA TYR A 53 -21.67 -6.62 -7.13
C TYR A 53 -21.08 -5.29 -6.65
N ALA A 54 -20.00 -5.36 -5.86
CA ALA A 54 -19.34 -4.14 -5.40
C ALA A 54 -18.70 -3.38 -6.57
N LEU A 55 -18.98 -2.08 -6.63
CA LEU A 55 -18.38 -1.16 -7.58
C LEU A 55 -16.92 -0.93 -7.20
N TYR A 56 -16.02 -0.95 -8.18
CA TYR A 56 -14.60 -0.76 -7.93
C TYR A 56 -14.30 0.73 -7.79
N GLY A 57 -13.95 1.18 -6.58
CA GLY A 57 -13.74 2.60 -6.33
C GLY A 57 -13.30 2.96 -4.92
N LEU A 58 -13.25 4.28 -4.69
CA LEU A 58 -13.17 4.93 -3.38
C LEU A 58 -14.54 5.49 -3.01
N PHE A 59 -14.92 5.41 -1.74
CA PHE A 59 -16.24 5.74 -1.26
C PHE A 59 -16.16 6.55 0.04
N CYS A 60 -16.96 7.61 0.11
CA CYS A 60 -17.20 8.41 1.29
C CYS A 60 -18.31 7.74 2.12
N ALA A 61 -17.95 7.12 3.24
CA ALA A 61 -18.87 6.42 4.13
C ALA A 61 -18.85 7.00 5.55
N LYS A 62 -20.00 6.95 6.23
CA LYS A 62 -20.19 7.45 7.60
C LYS A 62 -19.42 6.57 8.61
N ASN A 63 -18.16 6.90 8.85
CA ASN A 63 -17.28 6.28 9.85
C ASN A 63 -16.05 7.19 10.07
N LYS A 64 -15.25 6.97 11.12
CA LYS A 64 -14.16 7.85 11.59
C LYS A 64 -13.21 8.38 10.50
N ARG A 65 -12.85 7.55 9.51
CA ARG A 65 -11.88 7.92 8.45
C ARG A 65 -12.50 8.55 7.20
N GLY A 66 -13.83 8.52 7.06
CA GLY A 66 -14.56 9.10 5.93
C GLY A 66 -14.42 8.37 4.59
N ILE A 67 -13.21 7.96 4.16
CA ILE A 67 -12.95 7.42 2.81
C ILE A 67 -12.46 5.97 2.86
N TYR A 68 -13.04 5.10 2.04
CA TYR A 68 -12.76 3.66 2.02
C TYR A 68 -12.67 3.13 0.57
N THR A 69 -11.81 2.15 0.34
CA THR A 69 -11.82 1.39 -0.93
C THR A 69 -12.98 0.39 -0.94
N PHE A 70 -13.40 -0.05 -2.13
CA PHE A 70 -14.38 -1.14 -2.25
C PHE A 70 -13.94 -2.42 -1.51
N ILE A 71 -12.63 -2.69 -1.41
CA ILE A 71 -12.07 -3.83 -0.67
C ILE A 71 -12.41 -3.74 0.81
N ASN A 72 -12.25 -2.54 1.39
CA ASN A 72 -12.59 -2.29 2.79
C ASN A 72 -14.10 -2.47 3.01
N LEU A 73 -14.93 -1.89 2.13
CA LEU A 73 -16.39 -1.98 2.25
C LEU A 73 -16.92 -3.40 2.04
N GLN A 74 -16.39 -4.14 1.06
CA GLN A 74 -16.71 -5.56 0.87
C GLN A 74 -16.37 -6.38 2.13
N ARG A 75 -15.22 -6.10 2.75
CA ARG A 75 -14.84 -6.78 3.99
C ARG A 75 -15.77 -6.41 5.15
N ALA A 76 -16.11 -5.13 5.31
CA ALA A 76 -17.06 -4.67 6.32
C ALA A 76 -18.43 -5.32 6.14
N LYS A 77 -18.94 -5.42 4.89
CA LYS A 77 -20.18 -6.12 4.57
C LYS A 77 -20.12 -7.61 4.95
N LYS A 78 -19.00 -8.30 4.66
CA LYS A 78 -18.77 -9.70 5.08
C LYS A 78 -18.72 -9.89 6.60
N LEU A 79 -18.39 -8.85 7.35
CA LEU A 79 -18.38 -8.86 8.82
C LEU A 79 -19.75 -8.48 9.41
N GLY A 80 -20.77 -8.26 8.57
CA GLY A 80 -22.10 -7.85 9.03
C GLY A 80 -22.17 -6.39 9.49
N LEU A 81 -21.18 -5.57 9.16
CA LEU A 81 -21.19 -4.15 9.53
C LEU A 81 -22.16 -3.38 8.62
N ASN A 82 -22.95 -2.50 9.23
CA ASN A 82 -23.79 -1.57 8.50
C ASN A 82 -22.91 -0.51 7.80
N ILE A 83 -23.11 -0.34 6.49
CA ILE A 83 -22.37 0.61 5.66
C ILE A 83 -23.36 1.65 5.14
N GLN A 84 -23.09 2.92 5.42
CA GLN A 84 -23.88 4.04 4.91
C GLN A 84 -22.95 5.02 4.20
N LEU A 85 -23.22 5.30 2.93
CA LEU A 85 -22.53 6.35 2.18
C LEU A 85 -23.00 7.73 2.65
N ILE A 86 -22.13 8.74 2.55
CA ILE A 86 -22.48 10.14 2.84
C ILE A 86 -23.42 10.65 1.74
N GLN A 87 -24.49 11.35 2.13
CA GLN A 87 -25.54 11.87 1.24
C GLN A 87 -25.71 13.38 1.43
N ASP A 88 -24.71 14.16 1.04
CA ASP A 88 -24.63 15.62 1.21
C ASP A 88 -24.78 16.40 -0.11
N ARG A 89 -25.38 15.77 -1.13
CA ARG A 89 -25.53 16.27 -2.51
C ARG A 89 -24.19 16.52 -3.26
N LYS A 90 -23.06 16.11 -2.70
CA LYS A 90 -21.76 16.06 -3.39
C LYS A 90 -21.46 14.62 -3.86
N PRO A 91 -20.55 14.44 -4.84
CA PRO A 91 -20.09 13.11 -5.19
C PRO A 91 -19.48 12.40 -3.98
N ASN A 92 -19.98 11.20 -3.70
CA ASN A 92 -19.57 10.38 -2.57
C ASN A 92 -18.75 9.14 -3.01
N ALA A 93 -18.50 8.98 -4.31
CA ALA A 93 -17.71 7.88 -4.84
C ALA A 93 -16.82 8.34 -6.00
N LEU A 94 -15.63 7.73 -6.09
CA LEU A 94 -14.74 7.79 -7.25
C LEU A 94 -14.64 6.36 -7.83
N ILE A 95 -15.28 6.14 -8.96
CA ILE A 95 -15.43 4.82 -9.58
C ILE A 95 -14.40 4.64 -10.70
N TYR A 96 -13.78 3.46 -10.74
CA TYR A 96 -12.93 3.02 -11.83
C TYR A 96 -13.62 1.87 -12.56
N ASP A 97 -14.10 2.15 -13.77
CA ASP A 97 -14.68 1.14 -14.65
C ASP A 97 -13.62 0.14 -15.14
N ARG A 98 -14.03 -0.87 -15.91
CA ARG A 98 -13.11 -1.92 -16.40
C ARG A 98 -11.99 -1.35 -17.25
N GLU A 99 -12.29 -0.33 -18.04
CA GLU A 99 -11.33 0.32 -18.95
C GLU A 99 -10.30 1.20 -18.22
N ALA A 100 -10.64 1.72 -17.04
CA ALA A 100 -9.72 2.47 -16.21
C ALA A 100 -8.77 1.59 -15.37
N ARG A 101 -8.87 0.26 -15.49
CA ARG A 101 -8.14 -0.72 -14.65
C ARG A 101 -7.35 -1.70 -15.50
N ILE A 102 -6.28 -2.21 -14.93
CA ILE A 102 -5.46 -3.26 -15.53
C ILE A 102 -5.03 -4.24 -14.44
N LEU A 103 -4.76 -5.49 -14.81
CA LEU A 103 -4.30 -6.51 -13.87
C LEU A 103 -2.88 -6.23 -13.37
N GLY A 104 -2.63 -6.52 -12.09
CA GLY A 104 -1.32 -6.40 -11.48
C GLY A 104 -0.27 -7.27 -12.19
N THR A 105 -0.63 -8.48 -12.60
CA THR A 105 0.21 -9.37 -13.42
C THR A 105 0.71 -8.71 -14.69
N VAL A 106 -0.05 -7.78 -15.28
CA VAL A 106 0.36 -7.09 -16.50
C VAL A 106 1.29 -5.92 -16.19
N ILE A 107 1.08 -5.20 -15.09
CA ILE A 107 1.91 -4.03 -14.73
C ILE A 107 3.23 -4.45 -14.08
N PHE A 108 3.18 -5.43 -13.17
CA PHE A 108 4.23 -5.63 -12.17
C PHE A 108 4.98 -6.95 -12.30
N SER A 109 4.53 -7.90 -13.14
CA SER A 109 5.15 -9.24 -13.20
C SER A 109 6.65 -9.15 -13.47
N GLU A 110 7.06 -8.56 -14.59
CA GLU A 110 8.46 -8.42 -15.00
C GLU A 110 9.29 -7.68 -13.95
N TYR A 111 8.79 -6.55 -13.45
CA TYR A 111 9.46 -5.77 -12.41
C TYR A 111 9.70 -6.59 -11.14
N VAL A 112 8.68 -7.31 -10.67
CA VAL A 112 8.78 -8.12 -9.47
C VAL A 112 9.71 -9.32 -9.71
N HIS A 113 9.63 -10.00 -10.86
CA HIS A 113 10.56 -11.07 -11.23
C HIS A 113 12.01 -10.59 -11.22
N PHE A 114 12.27 -9.42 -11.82
CA PHE A 114 13.59 -8.79 -11.81
C PHE A 114 14.11 -8.54 -10.39
N LEU A 115 13.28 -7.96 -9.52
CA LEU A 115 13.66 -7.71 -8.12
C LEU A 115 13.92 -9.00 -7.33
N PHE A 116 13.13 -10.05 -7.55
CA PHE A 116 13.35 -11.34 -6.90
C PHE A 116 14.63 -12.01 -7.38
N ASN A 117 14.97 -11.91 -8.67
CA ASN A 117 16.23 -12.42 -9.20
C ASN A 117 17.43 -11.75 -8.50
N ILE A 118 17.41 -10.42 -8.36
CA ILE A 118 18.45 -9.69 -7.61
C ILE A 118 18.51 -10.14 -6.15
N LYS A 119 17.35 -10.28 -5.49
CA LYS A 119 17.27 -10.69 -4.09
C LYS A 119 17.86 -12.09 -3.88
N ASN A 120 17.54 -13.04 -4.76
CA ASN A 120 18.00 -14.43 -4.67
C ASN A 120 19.50 -14.59 -4.95
N GLN A 121 20.09 -13.68 -5.73
CA GLN A 121 21.53 -13.61 -5.98
C GLN A 121 22.32 -12.93 -4.84
N GLY A 122 21.66 -12.60 -3.71
CA GLY A 122 22.30 -11.91 -2.59
C GLY A 122 22.53 -10.41 -2.83
N GLY A 123 21.84 -9.81 -3.80
CA GLY A 123 21.98 -8.40 -4.16
C GLY A 123 21.82 -7.48 -2.95
N GLN A 124 22.86 -6.69 -2.68
CA GLN A 124 22.86 -5.66 -1.65
C GLN A 124 21.82 -4.57 -2.00
N ARG A 125 20.96 -4.20 -1.04
CA ARG A 125 20.09 -3.02 -1.14
C ARG A 125 20.97 -1.77 -1.22
N LYS A 126 21.38 -1.34 -2.42
CA LYS A 126 21.91 0.02 -2.60
C LYS A 126 20.75 0.98 -2.41
N ARG A 127 20.71 1.66 -1.26
CA ARG A 127 19.91 2.89 -1.11
C ARG A 127 20.49 3.89 -2.11
N ASN A 128 19.81 4.08 -3.24
CA ASN A 128 20.16 5.11 -4.21
C ASN A 128 19.82 6.48 -3.60
N TYR A 129 20.69 6.96 -2.70
CA TYR A 129 20.72 8.38 -2.38
C TYR A 129 21.45 9.07 -3.52
N LYS A 130 20.79 10.01 -4.18
CA LYS A 130 21.51 10.99 -5.00
C LYS A 130 22.14 11.98 -4.02
N THR A 131 23.33 11.64 -3.54
CA THR A 131 24.14 12.52 -2.71
C THR A 131 24.77 13.55 -3.64
N LEU A 132 24.40 14.82 -3.50
CA LEU A 132 25.15 15.92 -4.12
C LEU A 132 26.35 16.18 -3.22
N THR A 133 27.56 16.00 -3.72
CA THR A 133 28.80 16.43 -3.06
C THR A 133 29.19 17.81 -3.60
N THR A 134 29.94 18.58 -2.80
CA THR A 134 30.44 19.93 -3.13
C THR A 134 31.26 20.01 -4.41
N ASP A 135 31.68 18.87 -4.97
CA ASP A 135 32.51 18.79 -6.18
C ASP A 135 31.69 18.80 -7.48
N GLN A 136 30.35 18.89 -7.41
CA GLN A 136 29.51 19.02 -8.60
C GLN A 136 29.51 20.46 -9.11
N ILE A 137 30.29 20.69 -10.16
CA ILE A 137 30.38 21.97 -10.91
C ILE A 137 29.15 22.19 -11.81
N ASP A 138 28.35 21.15 -12.07
CA ASP A 138 27.14 21.27 -12.88
C ASP A 138 26.02 21.94 -12.08
N PRO A 139 25.41 23.03 -12.59
CA PRO A 139 24.28 23.68 -11.93
C PRO A 139 23.14 22.68 -11.76
N VAL A 140 22.63 22.58 -10.53
CA VAL A 140 21.47 21.75 -10.19
C VAL A 140 20.30 22.13 -11.09
N LYS A 141 19.93 21.24 -12.02
CA LYS A 141 18.75 21.45 -12.87
C LYS A 141 17.49 21.30 -12.03
N PHE A 142 16.79 22.41 -11.84
CA PHE A 142 15.47 22.40 -11.23
C PHE A 142 14.48 21.64 -12.12
N PRO A 143 13.65 20.76 -11.57
CA PRO A 143 12.63 20.08 -12.35
C PRO A 143 11.59 21.09 -12.83
N GLU A 144 11.35 21.15 -14.15
CA GLU A 144 10.37 22.05 -14.75
C GLU A 144 8.96 21.85 -14.17
N GLY A 145 8.22 22.94 -14.00
CA GLY A 145 6.86 22.93 -13.43
C GLY A 145 6.79 22.65 -11.93
N HIS A 146 7.93 22.57 -11.22
CA HIS A 146 7.96 22.36 -9.78
C HIS A 146 8.35 23.63 -9.02
N THR A 147 7.72 23.88 -7.88
CA THR A 147 8.02 24.93 -6.91
C THR A 147 8.89 24.37 -5.79
N LEU A 148 9.98 25.07 -5.45
CA LEU A 148 10.81 24.74 -4.30
C LEU A 148 10.06 25.10 -3.01
N ASN A 149 9.85 24.14 -2.12
CA ASN A 149 9.15 24.35 -0.86
C ASN A 149 10.14 24.63 0.29
N SER A 150 11.22 23.86 0.37
CA SER A 150 12.16 23.95 1.49
C SER A 150 13.51 23.35 1.13
N ILE A 151 14.54 23.89 1.80
CA ILE A 151 15.91 23.39 1.77
C ILE A 151 16.24 22.91 3.19
N ILE A 152 16.64 21.65 3.34
CA ILE A 152 16.87 21.00 4.63
C ILE A 152 18.34 20.57 4.69
N LEU A 153 19.08 21.01 5.72
CA LEU A 153 20.43 20.54 6.00
C LEU A 153 20.37 19.09 6.52
N VAL A 154 21.13 18.17 5.93
CA VAL A 154 21.14 16.74 6.29
C VAL A 154 22.50 16.30 6.87
N GLY A 155 23.55 17.07 6.66
CA GLY A 155 24.90 16.83 7.18
C GLY A 155 25.78 18.08 7.05
N SER A 156 27.07 17.99 7.36
CA SER A 156 28.01 19.13 7.28
C SER A 156 27.97 19.83 5.92
N ASP A 157 27.88 19.02 4.85
CA ASP A 157 27.94 19.49 3.46
C ASP A 157 26.84 18.87 2.59
N GLN A 158 25.69 18.53 3.19
CA GLN A 158 24.59 17.86 2.49
C GLN A 158 23.28 18.63 2.65
N TRP A 159 22.65 18.93 1.50
CA TRP A 159 21.40 19.66 1.42
C TRP A 159 20.33 18.81 0.74
N ARG A 160 19.09 18.88 1.25
CA ARG A 160 17.91 18.26 0.67
C ARG A 160 16.94 19.34 0.21
N PHE A 161 16.65 19.34 -1.07
CA PHE A 161 15.65 20.23 -1.68
C PHE A 161 14.31 19.49 -1.79
N GLN A 162 13.24 20.10 -1.29
CA GLN A 162 11.89 19.56 -1.41
C GLN A 162 11.07 20.38 -2.39
N PHE A 163 10.49 19.73 -3.39
CA PHE A 163 9.71 20.36 -4.45
C PHE A 163 8.23 19.91 -4.41
N THR A 164 7.31 20.80 -4.81
CA THR A 164 5.92 20.46 -5.16
C THR A 164 5.68 20.77 -6.64
N ASN A 165 4.78 20.06 -7.31
CA ASN A 165 4.32 20.43 -8.64
C ASN A 165 2.84 20.83 -8.53
N PRO A 166 2.50 22.13 -8.56
CA PRO A 166 1.11 22.56 -8.42
C PRO A 166 0.21 22.07 -9.56
N GLY A 167 0.77 21.76 -10.74
CA GLY A 167 0.05 21.15 -11.87
C GLY A 167 -0.15 19.64 -11.74
N ASN A 168 0.53 18.97 -10.78
CA ASN A 168 0.33 17.57 -10.46
C ASN A 168 0.15 17.41 -8.94
N PRO A 169 -1.09 17.41 -8.43
CA PRO A 169 -1.36 17.32 -6.99
C PRO A 169 -0.93 15.97 -6.39
N PHE A 170 -0.45 15.04 -7.22
CA PHE A 170 0.01 13.75 -6.81
C PHE A 170 1.53 13.61 -6.93
N LYS A 171 2.14 13.00 -5.93
CA LYS A 171 3.55 12.61 -5.98
C LYS A 171 3.70 11.28 -6.74
N GLY A 172 4.31 11.34 -7.93
CA GLY A 172 4.55 10.19 -8.81
C GLY A 172 3.44 9.95 -9.84
N GLU A 173 3.69 9.05 -10.79
CA GLU A 173 2.80 8.83 -11.95
C GLU A 173 1.51 8.04 -11.61
N TYR A 174 1.53 7.21 -10.57
CA TYR A 174 0.42 6.29 -10.24
C TYR A 174 -0.01 6.32 -8.76
N PRO A 175 -0.31 7.50 -8.19
CA PRO A 175 -0.78 7.66 -6.80
C PRO A 175 -2.06 6.84 -6.51
N ARG A 176 -2.84 6.56 -7.55
CA ARG A 176 -4.15 5.90 -7.51
C ARG A 176 -4.03 4.42 -7.14
N ILE A 177 -2.87 3.80 -7.37
CA ILE A 177 -2.62 2.38 -7.09
C ILE A 177 -2.51 2.14 -5.58
N THR A 178 -1.83 3.05 -4.87
CA THR A 178 -1.46 2.91 -3.46
C THR A 178 -2.65 2.58 -2.54
N PRO A 179 -3.81 3.27 -2.58
CA PRO A 179 -4.94 2.94 -1.73
C PRO A 179 -5.42 1.49 -1.87
N PHE A 180 -5.42 0.95 -3.10
CA PHE A 180 -5.87 -0.41 -3.40
C PHE A 180 -4.82 -1.45 -3.03
N LEU A 181 -3.54 -1.18 -3.31
CA LEU A 181 -2.43 -2.05 -2.90
C LEU A 181 -2.40 -2.21 -1.37
N LEU A 182 -2.53 -1.11 -0.63
CA LEU A 182 -2.58 -1.14 0.83
C LEU A 182 -3.85 -1.82 1.37
N ALA A 183 -4.99 -1.64 0.71
CA ALA A 183 -6.23 -2.31 1.11
C ALA A 183 -6.15 -3.83 0.89
N HIS A 184 -5.54 -4.28 -0.21
CA HIS A 184 -5.23 -5.70 -0.42
C HIS A 184 -4.27 -6.22 0.66
N GLY A 185 -3.20 -5.49 0.97
CA GLY A 185 -2.27 -5.86 2.05
C GLY A 185 -2.99 -6.08 3.38
N ARG A 186 -3.76 -5.08 3.82
CA ARG A 186 -4.57 -5.19 5.05
C ARG A 186 -5.56 -6.34 5.02
N LYS A 187 -6.24 -6.56 3.89
CA LYS A 187 -7.17 -7.69 3.73
C LYS A 187 -6.43 -9.03 3.91
N THR A 188 -5.30 -9.22 3.23
CA THR A 188 -4.50 -10.44 3.32
C THR A 188 -4.03 -10.68 4.75
N THR A 189 -3.44 -9.67 5.40
CA THR A 189 -3.01 -9.79 6.81
C THR A 189 -4.19 -10.16 7.72
N LEU A 190 -5.35 -9.53 7.57
CA LEU A 190 -6.54 -9.85 8.38
C LEU A 190 -7.11 -11.25 8.12
N GLU A 191 -7.02 -11.75 6.88
CA GLU A 191 -7.44 -13.11 6.55
C GLU A 191 -6.50 -14.16 7.14
N LEU A 192 -5.18 -13.90 7.08
CA LEU A 192 -4.15 -14.73 7.72
C LEU A 192 -4.29 -14.77 9.26
N LEU A 193 -4.67 -13.64 9.86
CA LEU A 193 -4.83 -13.53 11.31
C LEU A 193 -6.14 -14.11 11.84
N LYS A 194 -7.12 -14.41 10.97
CA LYS A 194 -8.46 -14.85 11.39
C LYS A 194 -8.43 -16.06 12.35
N PRO A 195 -7.62 -17.11 12.14
CA PRO A 195 -7.54 -18.25 13.06
C PRO A 195 -6.90 -17.92 14.41
N TYR A 196 -6.12 -16.84 14.48
CA TYR A 196 -5.31 -16.48 15.65
C TYR A 196 -5.83 -15.23 16.37
N LYS A 197 -7.02 -14.73 16.00
CA LYS A 197 -7.54 -13.42 16.43
C LYS A 197 -7.39 -13.16 17.93
N ASP A 198 -7.68 -14.15 18.76
CA ASP A 198 -7.67 -14.02 20.23
C ASP A 198 -6.25 -14.10 20.83
N LYS A 199 -5.28 -14.55 20.02
CA LYS A 199 -3.86 -14.67 20.37
C LYS A 199 -3.02 -13.52 19.82
N VAL A 200 -3.58 -12.65 18.96
CA VAL A 200 -2.87 -11.50 18.40
C VAL A 200 -2.63 -10.45 19.48
N ARG A 201 -1.37 -10.04 19.63
CA ARG A 201 -0.97 -8.99 20.56
C ARG A 201 -0.66 -7.68 19.85
N HIS A 202 -0.05 -7.75 18.67
CA HIS A 202 0.34 -6.58 17.89
C HIS A 202 0.31 -6.88 16.39
N ILE A 203 0.01 -5.88 15.57
CA ILE A 203 0.00 -5.96 14.10
C ILE A 203 0.73 -4.74 13.55
N HIS A 204 1.77 -4.96 12.77
CA HIS A 204 2.52 -3.90 12.10
C HIS A 204 2.63 -4.22 10.60
N THR A 205 1.77 -3.59 9.80
CA THR A 205 1.74 -3.70 8.32
C THR A 205 1.55 -5.15 7.81
N ASP A 206 2.67 -5.81 7.51
CA ASP A 206 2.79 -7.16 6.96
C ASP A 206 3.29 -8.18 7.99
N GLY A 207 3.55 -7.75 9.22
CA GLY A 207 3.87 -8.62 10.34
C GLY A 207 2.95 -8.48 11.54
N PHE A 208 3.01 -9.46 12.44
CA PHE A 208 2.23 -9.50 13.67
C PHE A 208 2.95 -10.28 14.76
N ILE A 209 2.54 -10.04 16.02
CA ILE A 209 3.05 -10.72 17.20
C ILE A 209 1.91 -11.50 17.84
N LEU A 210 2.16 -12.78 18.13
CA LEU A 210 1.24 -13.65 18.89
C LEU A 210 1.73 -13.85 20.33
N LYS A 211 0.79 -14.03 21.26
CA LYS A 211 1.08 -14.34 22.68
C LYS A 211 1.72 -15.71 22.89
N GLU A 212 1.42 -16.68 22.03
CA GLU A 212 1.83 -18.09 22.18
C GLU A 212 2.27 -18.67 20.84
N GLN A 213 3.02 -19.77 20.87
CA GLN A 213 3.38 -20.52 19.67
C GLN A 213 2.15 -21.33 19.20
N PRO A 214 1.66 -21.12 17.97
CA PRO A 214 0.68 -22.03 17.38
C PRO A 214 1.33 -23.40 17.12
N ASP A 215 0.57 -24.48 17.28
CA ASP A 215 1.04 -25.88 17.15
C ASP A 215 1.68 -26.19 15.78
N SER A 216 1.42 -25.33 14.78
CA SER A 216 2.09 -25.37 13.48
C SER A 216 2.97 -24.12 13.30
N PRO A 217 4.31 -24.24 13.43
CA PRO A 217 5.21 -23.15 13.07
C PRO A 217 5.40 -23.18 11.56
N ALA A 218 5.05 -22.11 10.87
CA ALA A 218 5.58 -21.87 9.55
C ALA A 218 5.78 -20.37 9.38
N LEU A 219 6.94 -20.00 8.87
CA LEU A 219 7.03 -18.83 8.02
C LEU A 219 5.80 -18.85 7.10
N ILE A 220 4.93 -17.85 7.20
CA ILE A 220 3.80 -17.70 6.28
C ILE A 220 4.40 -17.15 4.99
N THR A 221 5.06 -18.03 4.25
CA THR A 221 5.61 -17.71 2.94
C THR A 221 4.43 -17.70 1.98
N LEU A 222 4.02 -16.52 1.52
CA LEU A 222 3.14 -16.40 0.36
C LEU A 222 3.94 -16.72 -0.92
N SER A 223 4.50 -17.92 -1.05
CA SER A 223 5.03 -18.39 -2.32
C SER A 223 3.92 -19.10 -3.08
N ARG A 224 3.35 -18.41 -4.08
CA ARG A 224 3.01 -19.17 -5.28
C ARG A 224 4.34 -19.40 -5.97
N LYS A 225 4.64 -20.66 -6.28
CA LYS A 225 5.77 -21.05 -7.13
C LYS A 225 5.85 -20.05 -8.28
N CYS A 226 6.88 -19.21 -8.27
CA CYS A 226 7.27 -18.45 -9.44
C CYS A 226 7.59 -19.52 -10.49
N ILE A 227 6.70 -19.69 -11.46
CA ILE A 227 7.03 -20.31 -12.74
C ILE A 227 7.40 -19.14 -13.65
#